data_AF-A0A2H3CC73-F1
#
_entry.id   AF-A0A2H3CC73-F1
#
_cell.length_a   1.000
_cell.length_b   1.000
_cell.length_c   1.000
_cell.angle_alpha   90.00
_cell.angle_beta   90.00
_cell.angle_gamma   90.00
#
_symmetry.space_group_name_H-M   'P 1'
#
loop_
_entity.id
_entity.type
_entity.pdbx_description
1 polymer ?
#
loop_
_entity_poly.entity_id
_entity_poly.type
_entity_poly.pdbx_seq_one_letter_code
_entity_poly.pdbx_strand_id
1 'polypeptide(L)'
;MSTLFPTLRVMSRSVKELSTSSPTFMRSLVLPSLKKFKLATEWDLEMGGSYDPTPCPEDALDALHEMLLQSQCSLTRLSLVDVVLDDNLVNIIQITPGLQEFFVEYNEWVDAYDPIMQSLV
;
A
#
# COMPACT_ATOMS: atom_id res chain seq x y z
N MET A 1 -30.65 -8.80 -7.15
CA MET A 1 -30.69 -7.35 -7.45
C MET A 1 -29.63 -6.70 -6.56
N SER A 2 -28.43 -6.50 -7.09
CA SER A 2 -27.31 -5.93 -6.33
C SER A 2 -27.33 -4.42 -6.55
N THR A 3 -27.57 -3.68 -5.47
CA THR A 3 -27.52 -2.21 -5.48
C THR A 3 -26.06 -1.78 -5.60
N LEU A 4 -25.67 -1.27 -6.77
CA LEU A 4 -24.43 -0.52 -6.98
C LEU A 4 -24.58 0.83 -6.26
N PHE A 5 -24.22 0.88 -4.98
CA PHE A 5 -23.93 2.16 -4.34
C PHE A 5 -22.63 2.68 -4.95
N PRO A 6 -22.57 3.92 -5.48
CA PRO A 6 -21.29 4.51 -5.82
C PRO A 6 -20.49 4.60 -4.53
N THR A 7 -19.36 3.91 -4.48
CA THR A 7 -18.42 3.99 -3.36
C THR A 7 -18.12 5.47 -3.14
N LEU A 8 -18.52 6.02 -1.99
CA LEU A 8 -18.28 7.42 -1.68
C LEU A 8 -16.76 7.60 -1.55
N ARG A 9 -16.16 8.32 -2.50
CA ARG A 9 -14.72 8.57 -2.50
C ARG A 9 -14.41 9.88 -1.80
N VAL A 10 -13.59 9.81 -0.76
CA VAL A 10 -13.04 10.96 -0.05
C VAL A 10 -11.85 11.49 -0.86
N MET A 11 -12.02 12.66 -1.46
CA MET A 11 -10.94 13.33 -2.18
C MET A 11 -10.23 14.33 -1.27
N SER A 12 -8.90 14.29 -1.23
CA SER A 12 -8.09 15.32 -0.58
C SER A 12 -6.89 15.72 -1.43
N ARG A 13 -6.76 17.03 -1.67
CA ARG A 13 -5.62 17.62 -2.42
C ARG A 13 -4.50 18.11 -1.51
N SER A 14 -4.67 18.04 -0.20
CA SER A 14 -3.68 18.53 0.78
C SER A 14 -2.79 17.41 1.33
N VAL A 15 -3.27 16.16 1.31
CA VAL A 15 -2.51 15.01 1.80
C VAL A 15 -1.36 14.73 0.84
N LYS A 16 -0.13 14.81 1.37
CA LYS A 16 1.12 14.51 0.64
C LYS A 16 1.76 13.20 1.09
N GLU A 17 1.42 12.75 2.29
CA GLU A 17 2.00 11.57 2.93
C GLU A 17 0.87 10.78 3.59
N LEU A 18 0.87 9.46 3.40
CA LEU A 18 -0.12 8.56 3.99
C LEU A 18 0.56 7.27 4.43
N SER A 19 0.21 6.81 5.63
CA SER A 19 0.55 5.49 6.16
C SER A 19 -0.72 4.79 6.57
N THR A 20 -0.98 3.61 6.03
CA THR A 20 -2.16 2.80 6.37
C THR A 20 -1.97 1.39 5.84
N SER A 21 -2.55 0.38 6.50
CA SER A 21 -2.68 -0.99 6.00
C SER A 21 -4.10 -1.34 5.57
N SER A 22 -5.07 -0.42 5.72
CA SER A 22 -6.49 -0.71 5.54
C SER A 22 -6.90 -0.66 4.06
N PRO A 23 -7.30 -1.79 3.45
CA PRO A 23 -7.69 -1.86 2.05
C PRO A 23 -8.96 -1.04 1.77
N THR A 24 -9.94 -1.12 2.68
CA THR A 24 -11.19 -0.35 2.57
C THR A 24 -10.94 1.15 2.66
N PHE A 25 -10.02 1.58 3.52
CA PHE A 25 -9.62 2.99 3.60
C PHE A 25 -8.94 3.44 2.31
N MET A 26 -7.96 2.69 1.78
CA MET A 26 -7.29 3.01 0.51
C MET A 26 -8.29 3.13 -0.65
N ARG A 27 -9.18 2.15 -0.82
CA ARG A 27 -10.20 2.17 -1.89
C ARG A 27 -11.20 3.32 -1.76
N SER A 28 -11.35 3.90 -0.57
CA SER A 28 -12.21 5.07 -0.33
C SER A 28 -11.54 6.40 -0.68
N LEU A 29 -10.23 6.44 -0.97
CA LEU A 29 -9.47 7.69 -1.08
C LEU A 29 -9.14 8.06 -2.54
N VAL A 30 -9.07 9.37 -2.78
CA VAL A 30 -8.52 9.96 -4.01
C VAL A 30 -7.57 11.10 -3.62
N LEU A 31 -6.26 10.86 -3.76
CA LEU A 31 -5.20 11.73 -3.21
C LEU A 31 -4.25 12.24 -4.30
N PRO A 32 -4.68 13.18 -5.16
CA PRO A 32 -3.90 13.62 -6.33
C PRO A 32 -2.56 14.29 -5.98
N SER A 33 -2.40 14.77 -4.73
CA SER A 33 -1.16 15.41 -4.27
C SER A 33 -0.23 14.47 -3.50
N LEU A 34 -0.57 13.18 -3.41
CA LEU A 34 0.21 12.20 -2.65
C LEU A 34 1.62 12.05 -3.25
N LYS A 35 2.63 12.07 -2.39
CA LYS A 35 4.06 11.94 -2.72
C LYS A 35 4.72 10.76 -2.04
N LYS A 36 4.30 10.45 -0.81
CA LYS A 36 4.89 9.36 -0.03
C LYS A 36 3.79 8.44 0.48
N PHE A 37 3.98 7.13 0.30
CA PHE A 37 3.09 6.13 0.83
C PHE A 37 3.87 5.09 1.63
N LYS A 38 3.36 4.75 2.81
CA LYS A 38 3.86 3.65 3.64
C LYS A 38 2.75 2.63 3.84
N LEU A 39 3.00 1.40 3.38
CA LEU A 39 2.19 0.23 3.71
C LEU A 39 2.94 -0.56 4.77
N ALA A 40 2.34 -0.72 5.95
CA ALA A 40 3.01 -1.37 7.06
C ALA A 40 2.03 -2.19 7.90
N THR A 41 2.46 -3.38 8.31
CA THR A 41 1.84 -4.12 9.42
C THR A 41 1.76 -3.21 10.65
N GLU A 42 0.59 -3.17 11.28
CA GLU A 42 0.37 -2.35 12.47
C GLU A 42 0.92 -3.09 13.69
N TRP A 43 1.99 -2.53 14.26
CA TRP A 43 2.57 -3.01 15.50
C TRP A 43 1.95 -2.19 16.63
N ASP A 44 1.02 -2.78 17.37
CA ASP A 44 0.45 -2.17 18.58
C ASP A 44 1.52 -2.11 19.67
N LEU A 45 2.36 -1.07 19.65
CA LEU A 45 3.42 -0.87 20.64
C LEU A 45 2.90 -0.36 21.99
N GLU A 46 1.61 -0.04 22.11
CA GLU A 46 1.05 0.65 23.29
C GLU A 46 0.33 -0.23 24.33
N MET A 47 0.15 -1.54 24.11
CA MET A 47 -0.44 -2.40 25.15
C MET A 47 0.47 -3.57 25.48
N GLY A 48 0.95 -3.60 26.74
CA GLY A 48 1.73 -4.67 27.33
C GLY A 48 0.97 -6.00 27.50
N GLY A 49 0.36 -6.50 26.44
CA GLY A 49 -0.34 -7.77 26.36
C GLY A 49 -0.26 -8.33 24.95
N SER A 50 0.39 -9.50 24.82
CA SER A 50 0.58 -10.31 23.60
C SER A 50 1.06 -9.55 22.34
N TYR A 51 2.32 -9.79 21.99
CA TYR A 51 2.95 -9.44 20.72
C TYR A 51 2.32 -10.19 19.53
N ASP A 52 1.05 -9.95 19.23
CA ASP A 52 0.45 -10.48 18.01
C ASP A 52 0.32 -9.33 17.01
N PRO A 53 1.29 -9.14 16.10
CA PRO A 53 1.14 -8.16 15.02
C PRO A 53 -0.16 -8.42 14.30
N THR A 54 -0.95 -7.37 14.04
CA THR A 54 -2.05 -7.51 13.10
C THR A 54 -1.44 -7.50 11.69
N PRO A 55 -1.36 -8.66 11.02
CA PRO A 55 -0.64 -8.77 9.76
C PRO A 55 -1.25 -7.83 8.71
N CYS A 56 -0.41 -7.33 7.82
CA CYS A 56 -0.89 -6.59 6.67
C CYS A 56 -1.90 -7.46 5.88
N PRO A 57 -3.10 -6.95 5.56
CA PRO A 57 -4.08 -7.69 4.78
C PRO A 57 -3.51 -8.14 3.44
N GLU A 58 -3.85 -9.35 3.00
CA GLU A 58 -3.35 -9.92 1.74
C GLU A 58 -3.70 -9.06 0.51
N ASP A 59 -4.83 -8.35 0.53
CA ASP A 59 -5.29 -7.48 -0.56
C ASP A 59 -4.80 -6.03 -0.44
N ALA A 60 -3.83 -5.74 0.43
CA ALA A 60 -3.34 -4.39 0.66
C ALA A 60 -2.60 -3.79 -0.55
N LEU A 61 -1.80 -4.60 -1.28
CA LEU A 61 -1.13 -4.14 -2.51
C LEU A 61 -2.13 -3.90 -3.64
N ASP A 62 -3.14 -4.76 -3.79
CA ASP A 62 -4.24 -4.55 -4.73
C ASP A 62 -4.98 -3.22 -4.44
N ALA A 63 -5.35 -2.98 -3.18
CA ALA A 63 -6.01 -1.74 -2.79
C ALA A 63 -5.13 -0.50 -3.01
N LEU A 64 -3.82 -0.60 -2.78
CA LEU A 64 -2.87 0.46 -3.09
C LEU A 64 -2.82 0.73 -4.60
N HIS A 65 -2.71 -0.31 -5.42
CA HIS A 65 -2.70 -0.20 -6.88
C HIS A 65 -3.96 0.53 -7.38
N GLU A 66 -5.14 0.14 -6.91
CA GLU A 66 -6.41 0.82 -7.24
C GLU A 66 -6.40 2.30 -6.83
N MET A 67 -5.97 2.60 -5.61
CA MET A 67 -5.93 3.97 -5.08
C MET A 67 -4.99 4.85 -5.92
N LEU A 68 -3.83 4.33 -6.34
CA LEU A 68 -2.87 5.06 -7.17
C LEU A 68 -3.44 5.34 -8.58
N LEU A 69 -4.07 4.34 -9.21
CA LEU A 69 -4.75 4.51 -10.51
C LEU A 69 -5.82 5.62 -10.47
N GLN A 70 -6.58 5.66 -9.37
CA GLN A 70 -7.66 6.64 -9.19
C GLN A 70 -7.14 8.03 -8.80
N SER A 71 -6.07 8.07 -8.00
CA SER A 71 -5.47 9.32 -7.53
C SER A 71 -4.67 10.04 -8.61
N GLN A 72 -4.09 9.29 -9.56
CA GLN A 72 -3.19 9.82 -10.60
C GLN A 72 -2.09 10.73 -10.01
N CYS A 73 -1.63 10.38 -8.80
CA CYS A 73 -0.62 11.14 -8.09
C CYS A 73 0.78 10.81 -8.62
N SER A 74 1.74 11.73 -8.47
CA SER A 74 3.14 11.46 -8.80
C SER A 74 3.87 11.04 -7.52
N LEU A 75 3.73 9.77 -7.15
CA LEU A 75 4.38 9.17 -6.00
C LEU A 75 5.91 9.19 -6.19
N THR A 76 6.65 9.62 -5.17
CA THR A 76 8.11 9.70 -5.18
C THR A 76 8.76 8.75 -4.17
N ARG A 77 8.04 8.34 -3.12
CA ARG A 77 8.50 7.35 -2.15
C ARG A 77 7.43 6.30 -1.89
N LEU A 78 7.82 5.04 -1.94
CA LEU A 78 7.03 3.88 -1.52
C LEU A 78 7.82 3.09 -0.47
N SER A 79 7.19 2.80 0.67
CA SER A 79 7.76 1.98 1.74
C SER A 79 6.80 0.84 2.07
N LEU A 80 7.31 -0.39 1.99
CA LEU A 80 6.61 -1.62 2.34
C LEU A 80 7.30 -2.23 3.56
N VAL A 81 6.55 -2.44 4.63
CA VAL A 81 7.05 -3.00 5.90
C VAL A 81 6.20 -4.20 6.31
N ASP A 82 6.79 -5.39 6.29
CA ASP A 82 6.12 -6.67 6.59
C ASP A 82 4.81 -6.86 5.78
N VAL A 83 4.85 -6.55 4.48
CA VAL A 83 3.72 -6.67 3.55
C VAL A 83 3.79 -8.00 2.82
N VAL A 84 2.68 -8.68 2.53
CA VAL A 84 2.74 -9.85 1.64
C VAL A 84 3.02 -9.39 0.20
N LEU A 85 4.16 -9.77 -0.38
CA LEU A 85 4.49 -9.42 -1.77
C LEU A 85 3.77 -10.35 -2.75
N ASP A 86 3.16 -9.74 -3.76
CA ASP A 86 2.50 -10.41 -4.86
C ASP A 86 2.76 -9.66 -6.19
N ASP A 87 2.14 -10.13 -7.27
CA ASP A 87 2.26 -9.52 -8.61
C ASP A 87 1.75 -8.07 -8.67
N ASN A 88 0.95 -7.62 -7.69
CA ASN A 88 0.49 -6.23 -7.65
C ASN A 88 1.64 -5.25 -7.37
N LEU A 89 2.73 -5.70 -6.74
CA LEU A 89 3.92 -4.87 -6.59
C LEU A 89 4.44 -4.40 -7.96
N VAL A 90 4.54 -5.31 -8.92
CA VAL A 90 5.01 -5.00 -10.27
C VAL A 90 4.10 -3.98 -10.93
N ASN A 91 2.78 -4.17 -10.81
CA ASN A 91 1.78 -3.25 -11.34
C ASN A 91 1.91 -1.84 -10.73
N ILE A 92 2.13 -1.75 -9.42
CA ILE A 92 2.36 -0.47 -8.71
C ILE A 92 3.60 0.24 -9.25
N ILE A 93 4.72 -0.47 -9.40
CA ILE A 93 5.97 0.11 -9.89
C ILE A 93 5.79 0.63 -11.33
N GLN A 94 5.09 -0.11 -12.20
CA GLN A 94 4.83 0.31 -13.58
C GLN A 94 4.01 1.60 -13.68
N ILE A 95 3.06 1.83 -12.77
CA ILE A 95 2.22 3.04 -12.78
C ILE A 95 2.82 4.20 -11.97
N THR A 96 3.98 4.01 -11.35
CA THR A 96 4.69 5.04 -10.57
C THR A 96 6.06 5.39 -11.17
N PRO A 97 6.13 5.86 -12.44
CA PRO A 97 7.41 6.13 -13.10
C PRO A 97 8.22 7.28 -12.45
N GLY A 98 7.62 8.06 -11.56
CA GLY A 98 8.28 9.12 -10.79
C GLY A 98 8.85 8.66 -9.45
N LEU A 99 8.83 7.36 -9.15
CA LEU A 99 9.35 6.81 -7.91
C LEU A 99 10.86 7.02 -7.82
N GLN A 100 11.30 7.71 -6.78
CA GLN A 100 12.71 8.01 -6.51
C GLN A 100 13.28 7.10 -5.43
N GLU A 101 12.42 6.68 -4.50
CA GLU A 101 12.81 5.89 -3.35
C GLU A 101 11.84 4.73 -3.16
N PHE A 102 12.39 3.52 -3.11
CA PHE A 102 11.64 2.30 -2.87
C PHE A 102 12.28 1.54 -1.71
N PHE A 103 11.52 1.33 -0.64
CA PHE A 103 11.97 0.62 0.56
C PHE A 103 11.12 -0.63 0.77
N VAL A 104 11.81 -1.73 1.06
CA VAL A 104 11.22 -3.01 1.41
C VAL A 104 11.90 -3.48 2.69
N GLU A 105 11.13 -3.61 3.76
CA GLU A 105 11.60 -3.98 5.09
C GLU A 105 10.80 -5.18 5.59
N TYR A 106 11.50 -6.20 6.07
CA TYR A 106 10.91 -7.41 6.64
C TYR A 106 11.66 -7.81 7.89
N ASN A 107 10.91 -8.24 8.90
CA ASN A 107 11.47 -8.97 10.02
C ASN A 107 11.92 -10.38 9.61
N GLU A 108 11.16 -11.04 8.73
CA GLU A 108 11.49 -12.35 8.18
C GLU A 108 11.23 -12.37 6.67
N TRP A 109 12.25 -12.74 5.90
CA TRP A 109 12.17 -12.93 4.46
C TRP A 109 11.75 -14.37 4.14
N VAL A 110 10.79 -14.56 3.24
CA VAL A 110 10.38 -15.89 2.78
C VAL A 110 10.69 -16.09 1.30
N ASP A 111 11.06 -17.30 0.91
CA ASP A 111 11.49 -17.66 -0.45
C ASP A 111 10.44 -17.30 -1.53
N ALA A 112 9.17 -17.22 -1.15
CA ALA A 112 8.07 -16.82 -2.05
C ALA A 112 8.21 -15.39 -2.59
N TYR A 113 8.99 -14.52 -1.92
CA TYR A 113 9.19 -13.14 -2.33
C TYR A 113 10.28 -12.97 -3.41
N ASP A 114 11.18 -13.95 -3.54
CA ASP A 114 12.31 -13.87 -4.48
C ASP A 114 11.86 -13.69 -5.94
N PRO A 115 10.90 -14.47 -6.47
CA PRO A 115 10.44 -14.30 -7.86
C PRO A 115 9.82 -12.92 -8.09
N ILE A 116 9.08 -12.39 -7.11
CA ILE A 116 8.45 -11.07 -7.19
C ILE A 116 9.53 -9.98 -7.29
N MET A 117 10.55 -10.02 -6.43
CA MET A 117 11.64 -9.05 -6.48
C MET A 117 12.48 -9.15 -7.75
N GLN A 118 12.72 -10.36 -8.26
CA GLN A 118 13.44 -10.57 -9.52
C GLN A 118 12.70 -9.96 -10.71
N SER A 119 11.37 -9.91 -10.68
CA SER A 119 10.56 -9.31 -11.75
C SER A 119 10.67 -7.77 -11.83
N LEU A 120 11.28 -7.12 -10.83
CA LEU A 120 11.47 -5.67 -10.79
C LEU A 120 12.73 -5.20 -11.53
N VAL A 121 13.61 -6.11 -11.96
CA VAL A 121 14.94 -5.82 -12.53
C VAL A 121 14.97 -6.05 -14.05
#